data_AF-L8Y9X0-F1
#
_entry.id   AF-L8Y9X0-F1
#
_cell.length_a   1.000
_cell.length_b   1.000
_cell.length_c   1.000
_cell.angle_alpha   90.00
_cell.angle_beta   90.00
_cell.angle_gamma   90.00
#
_symmetry.space_group_name_H-M   'P 1'
#
loop_
_entity.id
_entity.type
_entity.pdbx_description
1 polymer ?
#
loop_
_entity_poly.entity_id
_entity_poly.type
_entity_poly.pdbx_seq_one_letter_code
_entity_poly.pdbx_strand_id
1 'polypeptide(L)'
;MEGSHWLNVKIIIDELIKKDHNVTVLLYSGALFIAPTVNPSLTFEIYNVPFGKERIEGVIKDFVLTWLENRPSPSTIWRFYQEMAKVIEDFHMVCREICDGVLKNQKLLEKLKKDEFEVLVSDPVFPCGDIIALKLGIPFMYSLRFSPASTVEKHCGKVPFPPSYVPAILSELTDQMSFADRVRNFISYHLQDHMFETLWKSWDSYYSQALVDITMRKKFVQLLVFNWTLTEIVLSGNVLIWPTDGSHWLNIKSILEELIQRNHNVTVLASSATLFINSTPDSTVNFEEIPVSYKKSHIDSLIEHMIMLWIDHRPTPLTLWTFYKELGKLLETFFRINVQICDGILNNPKLMAKLQKASFDVLVADPVTICGDLVAVKLGIPFVYTLRFSPASTVERHCGQIPAPVAYVPAALSELTDQMTFGERVKNTISYPLQDYIFQSYWGEWDSYYSKVLGKSLKVSFINDATFVLSNSYHEGFCPIAQTKLK
;
A
#
# COMPACT_ATOMS: atom_id res chain seq x y z
N MET A 1 -8.49 5.60 24.78
CA MET A 1 -7.44 6.24 23.95
C MET A 1 -7.41 7.72 24.29
N GLU A 2 -6.25 8.35 24.40
CA GLU A 2 -6.13 9.79 24.72
C GLU A 2 -5.07 10.49 23.85
N GLY A 3 -5.00 11.82 23.94
CA GLY A 3 -3.95 12.62 23.29
C GLY A 3 -3.95 12.53 21.77
N SER A 4 -2.77 12.33 21.17
CA SER A 4 -2.60 12.21 19.71
C SER A 4 -3.34 11.01 19.10
N HIS A 5 -3.49 9.92 19.85
CA HIS A 5 -4.24 8.74 19.43
C HIS A 5 -5.75 9.02 19.38
N TRP A 6 -6.25 9.82 20.32
CA TRP A 6 -7.64 10.31 20.26
C TRP A 6 -7.89 11.20 19.04
N LEU A 7 -6.96 12.10 18.68
CA LEU A 7 -7.13 12.95 17.50
C LEU A 7 -7.30 12.13 16.21
N ASN A 8 -6.59 11.01 16.08
CA ASN A 8 -6.73 10.10 14.95
C ASN A 8 -8.14 9.49 14.88
N VAL A 9 -8.63 8.95 16.00
CA VAL A 9 -9.98 8.35 16.08
C VAL A 9 -11.07 9.40 15.97
N LYS A 10 -10.85 10.61 16.48
CA LYS A 10 -11.79 11.74 16.37
C LYS A 10 -12.08 12.08 14.91
N ILE A 11 -11.08 12.05 14.03
CA ILE A 11 -11.29 12.26 12.60
C ILE A 11 -12.23 11.20 12.02
N ILE A 12 -12.05 9.93 12.41
CA ILE A 12 -12.92 8.82 11.99
C ILE A 12 -14.35 9.04 12.52
N ILE A 13 -14.50 9.42 13.79
CA ILE A 13 -15.80 9.72 14.41
C ILE A 13 -16.51 10.85 13.64
N ASP A 14 -15.80 11.95 13.38
CA ASP A 14 -16.36 13.12 12.71
C ASP A 14 -16.81 12.77 11.27
N GLU A 15 -16.08 11.92 10.54
CA GLU A 15 -16.50 11.43 9.21
C GLU A 15 -17.66 10.44 9.26
N LEU A 16 -17.69 9.53 10.24
CA LEU A 16 -18.82 8.61 10.43
C LEU A 16 -20.12 9.38 10.70
N ILE A 17 -20.06 10.39 11.57
CA ILE A 17 -21.21 11.27 11.87
C ILE A 17 -21.68 12.01 10.61
N LYS A 18 -20.74 12.52 9.77
CA LYS A 18 -21.10 13.18 8.50
C LYS A 18 -21.78 12.26 7.50
N LYS A 19 -21.57 10.94 7.62
CA LYS A 19 -22.19 9.90 6.79
C LYS A 19 -23.43 9.28 7.44
N ASP A 20 -24.02 9.98 8.40
CA ASP A 20 -25.24 9.59 9.12
C ASP A 20 -25.11 8.28 9.93
N HIS A 21 -23.89 7.91 10.32
CA HIS A 21 -23.67 6.80 11.26
C HIS A 21 -23.78 7.28 12.71
N ASN A 22 -24.37 6.44 13.56
CA ASN A 22 -24.38 6.63 15.01
C ASN A 22 -23.09 6.07 15.60
N VAL A 23 -22.42 6.88 16.43
CA VAL A 23 -21.14 6.51 17.02
C VAL A 23 -21.24 6.55 18.54
N THR A 24 -20.79 5.48 19.20
CA THR A 24 -20.67 5.42 20.66
C THR A 24 -19.19 5.32 21.04
N VAL A 25 -18.72 6.25 21.87
CA VAL A 25 -17.37 6.28 22.40
C VAL A 25 -17.36 5.73 23.81
N LEU A 26 -16.67 4.61 24.02
CA LEU A 26 -16.39 4.07 25.35
C LEU A 26 -15.31 4.92 26.03
N LEU A 27 -15.70 5.65 27.08
CA LEU A 27 -14.83 6.58 27.78
C LEU A 27 -14.69 6.16 29.25
N TYR A 28 -13.46 6.00 29.73
CA TYR A 28 -13.26 5.72 31.16
C TYR A 28 -13.29 7.01 31.99
N SER A 29 -13.74 6.93 33.24
CA SER A 29 -13.94 8.09 34.14
C SER A 29 -12.66 8.90 34.42
N GLY A 30 -11.49 8.26 34.31
CA GLY A 30 -10.17 8.88 34.49
C GLY A 30 -9.62 9.62 33.28
N ALA A 31 -10.40 9.80 32.21
CA ALA A 31 -9.92 10.45 30.99
C ALA A 31 -9.57 11.94 31.19
N LEU A 32 -8.42 12.38 30.65
CA LEU A 32 -7.88 13.73 30.75
C LEU A 32 -8.36 14.65 29.63
N PHE A 33 -8.17 14.24 28.37
CA PHE A 33 -8.24 15.14 27.22
C PHE A 33 -9.54 15.06 26.41
N ILE A 34 -10.44 14.13 26.77
CA ILE A 34 -11.71 13.93 26.06
C ILE A 34 -12.83 14.54 26.88
N ALA A 35 -13.42 15.62 26.35
CA ALA A 35 -14.63 16.21 26.89
C ALA A 35 -15.85 15.69 26.10
N PRO A 36 -16.86 15.10 26.76
CA PRO A 36 -18.11 14.73 26.10
C PRO A 36 -18.75 15.97 25.47
N THR A 37 -19.02 15.89 24.17
CA THR A 37 -19.69 16.95 23.41
C THR A 37 -21.13 16.54 23.11
N VAL A 38 -22.04 17.50 23.10
CA VAL A 38 -23.44 17.26 22.72
C VAL A 38 -23.55 17.21 21.20
N ASN A 39 -23.76 16.01 20.64
CA ASN A 39 -24.08 15.80 19.24
C ASN A 39 -25.08 14.64 19.14
N PRO A 40 -26.20 14.78 18.40
CA PRO A 40 -27.26 13.76 18.35
C PRO A 40 -26.79 12.39 17.84
N SER A 41 -25.75 12.35 17.00
CA SER A 41 -25.19 11.12 16.41
C SER A 41 -23.95 10.60 17.16
N LEU A 42 -23.53 11.26 18.26
CA LEU A 42 -22.38 10.87 19.07
C LEU A 42 -22.78 10.66 20.53
N THR A 43 -22.69 9.43 20.99
CA THR A 43 -22.95 9.07 22.39
C THR A 43 -21.63 8.77 23.10
N PHE A 44 -21.46 9.26 24.33
CA PHE A 44 -20.35 8.90 25.19
C PHE A 44 -20.84 7.95 26.28
N GLU A 45 -20.32 6.73 26.27
CA GLU A 45 -20.62 5.72 27.30
C GLU A 45 -19.49 5.72 28.33
N ILE A 46 -19.75 6.36 29.46
CA ILE A 46 -18.75 6.55 30.51
C ILE A 46 -18.77 5.40 31.50
N TYR A 47 -17.64 4.74 31.72
CA TYR A 47 -17.48 3.67 32.71
C TYR A 47 -16.41 3.98 33.74
N ASN A 48 -16.56 3.43 34.94
CA ASN A 48 -15.69 3.72 36.06
C ASN A 48 -14.42 2.86 36.03
N VAL A 49 -13.29 3.50 36.34
CA VAL A 49 -11.98 2.85 36.57
C VAL A 49 -11.50 3.11 38.00
N PRO A 50 -10.61 2.26 38.56
CA PRO A 50 -10.22 2.34 39.98
C PRO A 50 -9.27 3.51 40.32
N PHE A 51 -8.92 4.36 39.34
CA PHE A 51 -7.98 5.45 39.51
C PHE A 51 -8.55 6.79 39.01
N GLY A 52 -8.01 7.88 39.57
CA GLY A 52 -8.32 9.25 39.16
C GLY A 52 -7.46 9.75 38.00
N LYS A 53 -7.78 10.94 37.51
CA LYS A 53 -7.07 11.61 36.42
C LYS A 53 -5.57 11.76 36.69
N GLU A 54 -5.18 11.90 37.96
CA GLU A 54 -3.79 12.08 38.37
C GLU A 54 -2.90 10.89 37.98
N ARG A 55 -3.46 9.67 37.93
CA ARG A 55 -2.68 8.48 37.54
C ARG A 55 -2.26 8.53 36.07
N ILE A 56 -3.17 8.93 35.19
CA ILE A 56 -2.87 9.09 33.75
C ILE A 56 -1.89 10.23 33.53
N GLU A 57 -2.08 11.35 34.25
CA GLU A 57 -1.18 12.51 34.17
C GLU A 57 0.24 12.12 34.60
N GLY A 58 0.37 11.32 35.67
CA GLY A 58 1.63 10.75 36.13
C GLY A 58 2.34 9.93 35.06
N VAL A 59 1.64 8.97 34.45
CA VAL A 59 2.22 8.12 33.39
C VAL A 59 2.67 8.94 32.18
N ILE A 60 1.87 9.93 31.75
CA ILE A 60 2.24 10.82 30.64
C ILE A 60 3.46 11.66 31.00
N LYS A 61 3.51 12.18 32.23
CA LYS A 61 4.64 12.97 32.72
C LYS A 61 5.92 12.13 32.78
N ASP A 62 5.84 10.91 33.30
CA ASP A 62 6.98 10.00 33.38
C ASP A 62 7.47 9.61 31.98
N PHE A 63 6.56 9.38 31.03
CA PHE A 63 6.92 9.18 29.63
C PHE A 63 7.69 10.39 29.06
N VAL A 64 7.15 11.60 29.20
CA VAL A 64 7.78 12.83 28.68
C VAL A 64 9.14 13.09 29.35
N LEU A 65 9.23 12.97 30.68
CA LEU A 65 10.48 13.16 31.42
C LEU A 65 11.52 12.12 31.03
N THR A 66 11.14 10.84 30.88
CA THR A 66 12.04 9.78 30.42
C THR A 66 12.62 10.12 29.05
N TRP A 67 11.80 10.66 28.14
CA TRP A 67 12.24 11.12 26.83
C TRP A 67 13.21 12.30 26.89
N LEU A 68 12.97 13.27 27.77
CA LEU A 68 13.80 14.47 27.90
C LEU A 68 15.14 14.15 28.57
N GLU A 69 15.13 13.36 29.63
CA GLU A 69 16.30 13.06 30.46
C GLU A 69 17.18 11.93 29.89
N ASN A 70 16.57 11.02 29.12
CA ASN A 70 17.25 9.85 28.55
C ASN A 70 17.17 9.83 27.02
N ARG A 71 17.22 11.00 26.37
CA ARG A 71 17.14 11.12 24.90
C ARG A 71 18.00 10.05 24.22
N PRO A 72 17.42 9.20 23.34
CA PRO A 72 18.13 8.08 22.74
C PRO A 72 19.30 8.59 21.87
N SER A 73 20.49 8.11 22.17
CA SER A 73 21.72 8.29 21.39
C SER A 73 22.55 7.00 21.47
N PRO A 74 23.56 6.78 20.60
CA PRO A 74 24.36 5.55 20.63
C PRO A 74 24.94 5.18 22.00
N SER A 75 25.24 6.17 22.86
CA SER A 75 25.79 5.96 24.21
C SER A 75 24.73 5.85 25.32
N THR A 76 23.49 6.26 25.06
CA THR A 76 22.41 6.34 26.07
C THR A 76 21.22 5.44 25.76
N ILE A 77 21.17 4.85 24.56
CA ILE A 77 20.07 4.02 24.05
C ILE A 77 19.70 2.88 25.01
N TRP A 78 20.68 2.28 25.68
CA TRP A 78 20.43 1.20 26.64
C TRP A 78 19.74 1.69 27.90
N ARG A 79 20.20 2.82 28.46
CA ARG A 79 19.56 3.45 29.62
C ARG A 79 18.15 3.93 29.25
N PHE A 80 17.97 4.46 28.05
CA PHE A 80 16.66 4.83 27.52
C PHE A 80 15.71 3.63 27.49
N TYR A 81 16.12 2.49 26.91
CA TYR A 81 15.28 1.30 26.89
C TYR A 81 14.94 0.78 28.29
N GLN A 82 15.89 0.80 29.23
CA GLN A 82 15.65 0.37 30.61
C GLN A 82 14.63 1.25 31.34
N GLU A 83 14.74 2.58 31.22
CA GLU A 83 13.79 3.49 31.85
C GLU A 83 12.43 3.47 31.13
N MET A 84 12.43 3.41 29.80
CA MET A 84 11.20 3.31 29.01
C MET A 84 10.45 2.01 29.29
N ALA A 85 11.13 0.90 29.54
CA ALA A 85 10.49 -0.36 29.92
C ALA A 85 9.65 -0.22 31.20
N LYS A 86 10.13 0.51 32.21
CA LYS A 86 9.37 0.78 33.45
C LYS A 86 8.11 1.60 33.19
N VAL A 87 8.23 2.63 32.34
CA VAL A 87 7.08 3.48 31.95
C VAL A 87 6.05 2.66 31.16
N ILE A 88 6.50 1.80 30.24
CA ILE A 88 5.61 0.93 29.45
C ILE A 88 4.92 -0.09 30.37
N GLU A 89 5.63 -0.65 31.35
CA GLU A 89 5.03 -1.58 32.32
C GLU A 89 3.92 -0.89 33.14
N ASP A 90 4.15 0.34 33.58
CA ASP A 90 3.13 1.13 34.29
C ASP A 90 1.94 1.47 33.38
N PHE A 91 2.23 1.89 32.15
CA PHE A 91 1.20 2.11 31.13
C PHE A 91 0.36 0.86 30.84
N HIS A 92 0.98 -0.33 30.79
CA HIS A 92 0.28 -1.61 30.64
C HIS A 92 -0.60 -1.94 31.85
N MET A 93 -0.16 -1.62 33.08
CA MET A 93 -1.01 -1.77 34.28
C MET A 93 -2.27 -0.93 34.18
N VAL A 94 -2.12 0.35 33.83
CA VAL A 94 -3.25 1.27 33.62
C VAL A 94 -4.19 0.76 32.52
N CYS A 95 -3.64 0.31 31.38
CA CYS A 95 -4.45 -0.23 30.29
C CYS A 95 -5.25 -1.48 30.72
N ARG A 96 -4.69 -2.35 31.55
CA ARG A 96 -5.43 -3.50 32.10
C ARG A 96 -6.57 -3.09 33.01
N GLU A 97 -6.36 -2.10 33.88
CA GLU A 97 -7.41 -1.57 34.76
C GLU A 97 -8.54 -0.89 33.98
N ILE A 98 -8.20 -0.15 32.91
CA ILE A 98 -9.17 0.40 31.96
C ILE A 98 -10.02 -0.73 31.37
N CYS A 99 -9.38 -1.83 30.99
CA CYS A 99 -10.06 -2.95 30.35
C CYS A 99 -10.90 -3.80 31.28
N ASP A 100 -10.44 -3.98 32.51
CA ASP A 100 -11.24 -4.56 33.57
C ASP A 100 -12.51 -3.75 33.84
N GLY A 101 -12.44 -2.41 33.72
CA GLY A 101 -13.60 -1.52 33.85
C GLY A 101 -14.74 -1.82 32.87
N VAL A 102 -14.43 -2.39 31.70
CA VAL A 102 -15.42 -2.87 30.73
C VAL A 102 -15.68 -4.37 30.89
N LEU A 103 -14.63 -5.19 30.88
CA LEU A 103 -14.72 -6.64 30.80
C LEU A 103 -15.32 -7.29 32.07
N LYS A 104 -15.13 -6.67 33.24
CA LYS A 104 -15.75 -7.13 34.51
C LYS A 104 -17.12 -6.49 34.76
N ASN A 105 -17.52 -5.51 33.96
CA ASN A 105 -18.79 -4.81 34.10
C ASN A 105 -19.86 -5.49 33.23
N GLN A 106 -20.48 -6.54 33.78
CA GLN A 106 -21.48 -7.34 33.06
C GLN A 106 -22.67 -6.50 32.57
N LYS A 107 -23.12 -5.53 33.37
CA LYS A 107 -24.23 -4.63 33.01
C LYS A 107 -23.89 -3.78 31.78
N LEU A 108 -22.65 -3.29 31.69
CA LEU A 108 -22.17 -2.54 30.54
C LEU A 108 -22.05 -3.44 29.31
N LEU A 109 -21.46 -4.63 29.43
CA LEU A 109 -21.35 -5.57 28.31
C LEU A 109 -22.72 -5.98 27.75
N GLU A 110 -23.71 -6.23 28.62
CA GLU A 110 -25.08 -6.54 28.21
C GLU A 110 -25.76 -5.37 27.50
N LYS A 111 -25.52 -4.14 27.97
CA LYS A 111 -25.98 -2.93 27.29
C LYS A 111 -25.35 -2.82 25.90
N LEU A 112 -24.02 -2.94 25.79
CA LEU A 112 -23.32 -2.85 24.51
C LEU A 112 -23.76 -3.94 23.52
N LYS A 113 -24.08 -5.14 24.01
CA LYS A 113 -24.61 -6.22 23.18
C LYS A 113 -26.02 -5.94 22.68
N LYS A 114 -26.85 -5.26 23.49
CA LYS A 114 -28.22 -4.88 23.13
C LYS A 114 -28.28 -3.76 22.10
N ASP A 115 -27.27 -2.90 22.08
CA ASP A 115 -27.20 -1.75 21.16
C ASP A 115 -26.80 -2.14 19.72
N GLU A 116 -26.51 -3.43 19.45
CA GLU A 116 -26.28 -4.02 18.12
C GLU A 116 -25.25 -3.28 17.23
N PHE A 117 -24.07 -2.98 17.79
CA PHE A 117 -22.98 -2.35 17.04
C PHE A 117 -22.49 -3.19 15.85
N GLU A 118 -22.23 -2.53 14.72
CA GLU A 118 -21.77 -3.21 13.50
C GLU A 118 -20.24 -3.39 13.44
N VAL A 119 -19.49 -2.47 14.06
CA VAL A 119 -18.02 -2.50 14.05
C VAL A 119 -17.44 -1.79 15.27
N LEU A 120 -16.34 -2.30 15.81
CA LEU A 120 -15.55 -1.64 16.85
C LEU A 120 -14.25 -1.08 16.29
N VAL A 121 -13.98 0.21 16.50
CA VAL A 121 -12.69 0.83 16.14
C VAL A 121 -11.87 1.06 17.40
N SER A 122 -10.62 0.59 17.41
CA SER A 122 -9.71 0.73 18.55
C SER A 122 -8.30 1.11 18.09
N ASP A 123 -7.49 1.66 18.99
CA ASP A 123 -6.05 1.83 18.77
C ASP A 123 -5.32 0.70 19.52
N PRO A 124 -4.43 -0.07 18.85
CA PRO A 124 -3.77 -1.21 19.45
C PRO A 124 -2.74 -0.84 20.54
N VAL A 125 -2.39 0.45 20.71
CA VAL A 125 -1.61 0.93 21.86
C VAL A 125 -2.39 0.78 23.17
N PHE A 126 -3.72 0.75 23.12
CA PHE A 126 -4.59 0.42 24.25
C PHE A 126 -5.23 -0.97 24.01
N PRO A 127 -4.50 -2.06 24.28
CA PRO A 127 -4.93 -3.42 23.94
C PRO A 127 -6.15 -3.81 24.77
N CYS A 128 -7.29 -4.14 24.11
CA CYS A 128 -8.58 -4.56 24.71
C CYS A 128 -9.80 -4.33 23.83
N GLY A 129 -9.76 -3.38 22.89
CA GLY A 129 -10.86 -3.17 21.96
C GLY A 129 -11.21 -4.44 21.18
N ASP A 130 -10.21 -5.22 20.78
CA ASP A 130 -10.36 -6.53 20.17
C ASP A 130 -10.98 -7.58 21.12
N ILE A 131 -10.57 -7.65 22.38
CA ILE A 131 -11.18 -8.55 23.38
C ILE A 131 -12.66 -8.20 23.56
N ILE A 132 -12.99 -6.91 23.65
CA ILE A 132 -14.38 -6.45 23.76
C ILE A 132 -15.16 -6.85 22.50
N ALA A 133 -14.62 -6.59 21.31
CA ALA A 133 -15.26 -6.96 20.05
C ALA A 133 -15.51 -8.47 19.95
N LEU A 134 -14.54 -9.29 20.37
CA LEU A 134 -14.66 -10.74 20.44
C LEU A 134 -15.80 -11.18 21.38
N LYS A 135 -15.92 -10.56 22.57
CA LYS A 135 -17.03 -10.84 23.51
C LYS A 135 -18.39 -10.38 22.98
N LEU A 136 -18.44 -9.29 22.23
CA LEU A 136 -19.67 -8.79 21.60
C LEU A 136 -20.03 -9.57 20.33
N GLY A 137 -19.06 -10.27 19.71
CA GLY A 137 -19.25 -11.02 18.48
C GLY A 137 -19.32 -10.13 17.22
N ILE A 138 -18.67 -8.96 17.27
CA ILE A 138 -18.69 -7.95 16.21
C ILE A 138 -17.30 -7.83 15.57
N PRO A 139 -17.20 -7.44 14.29
CA PRO A 139 -15.90 -7.17 13.67
C PRO A 139 -15.24 -5.97 14.35
N PHE A 140 -13.91 -5.95 14.34
CA PHE A 140 -13.14 -4.82 14.84
C PHE A 140 -12.07 -4.37 13.83
N MET A 141 -11.68 -3.11 13.95
CA MET A 141 -10.64 -2.49 13.16
C MET A 141 -9.67 -1.76 14.08
N TYR A 142 -8.38 -1.94 13.82
CA TYR A 142 -7.34 -1.13 14.45
C TYR A 142 -7.08 0.13 13.63
N SER A 143 -7.08 1.29 14.29
CA SER A 143 -6.57 2.54 13.76
C SER A 143 -5.36 2.94 14.59
N LEU A 144 -4.18 2.84 13.99
CA LEU A 144 -2.90 3.07 14.66
C LEU A 144 -2.19 4.23 13.99
N ARG A 145 -1.74 5.20 14.79
CA ARG A 145 -0.88 6.28 14.32
C ARG A 145 0.61 5.95 14.40
N PHE A 146 0.99 5.24 15.46
CA PHE A 146 2.38 4.90 15.77
C PHE A 146 2.38 3.81 16.84
N SER A 147 3.17 2.75 16.65
CA SER A 147 3.58 1.88 17.75
C SER A 147 5.09 1.96 18.02
N PRO A 148 5.54 1.71 19.27
CA PRO A 148 6.95 1.60 19.57
C PRO A 148 7.64 0.62 18.60
N ALA A 149 8.75 1.06 18.00
CA ALA A 149 9.55 0.26 17.06
C ALA A 149 8.82 -0.29 15.82
N SER A 150 7.69 0.31 15.45
CA SER A 150 6.80 -0.18 14.38
C SER A 150 6.33 -1.62 14.62
N THR A 151 6.27 -2.09 15.87
CA THR A 151 6.09 -3.51 16.13
C THR A 151 4.71 -4.00 15.72
N VAL A 152 3.66 -3.21 15.94
CA VAL A 152 2.29 -3.55 15.50
C VAL A 152 2.20 -3.50 13.97
N GLU A 153 2.83 -2.53 13.33
CA GLU A 153 2.91 -2.40 11.88
C GLU A 153 3.63 -3.61 11.24
N LYS A 154 4.75 -4.05 11.83
CA LYS A 154 5.51 -5.24 11.41
C LYS A 154 4.72 -6.54 11.60
N HIS A 155 4.16 -6.76 12.78
CA HIS A 155 3.62 -8.08 13.15
C HIS A 155 2.14 -8.24 12.79
N CYS A 156 1.33 -7.21 13.02
CA CYS A 156 -0.10 -7.21 12.71
C CYS A 156 -0.35 -6.69 11.30
N GLY A 157 0.29 -5.58 10.91
CA GLY A 157 0.15 -4.98 9.58
C GLY A 157 0.92 -5.70 8.47
N LYS A 158 1.84 -6.62 8.83
CA LYS A 158 2.73 -7.34 7.89
C LYS A 158 3.54 -6.42 6.98
N VAL A 159 3.79 -5.19 7.43
CA VAL A 159 4.59 -4.22 6.68
C VAL A 159 6.06 -4.68 6.69
N PRO A 160 6.73 -4.74 5.53
CA PRO A 160 8.13 -5.15 5.47
C PRO A 160 9.02 -4.02 6.03
N PHE A 161 9.82 -4.35 7.04
CA PHE A 161 10.84 -3.45 7.59
C PHE A 161 12.23 -4.11 7.43
N PRO A 162 12.82 -4.10 6.22
CA PRO A 162 14.15 -4.65 6.03
C PRO A 162 15.18 -3.79 6.79
N PRO A 163 15.84 -4.33 7.84
CA PRO A 163 16.77 -3.57 8.68
C PRO A 163 18.00 -3.08 7.92
N SER A 164 18.24 -3.57 6.72
CA SER A 164 19.29 -3.06 5.85
C SER A 164 18.94 -1.73 5.20
N TYR A 165 17.67 -1.37 5.00
CA TYR A 165 17.27 -0.16 4.24
C TYR A 165 16.32 0.76 5.01
N VAL A 166 15.54 0.23 5.95
CA VAL A 166 14.61 1.04 6.74
C VAL A 166 15.26 1.32 8.10
N PRO A 167 15.61 2.57 8.43
CA PRO A 167 16.18 2.89 9.74
C PRO A 167 15.17 2.55 10.84
N ALA A 168 15.64 1.88 11.89
CA ALA A 168 14.85 1.60 13.07
C ALA A 168 14.43 2.93 13.68
N ILE A 169 13.19 3.02 14.14
CA ILE A 169 12.70 4.23 14.79
C ILE A 169 13.60 4.51 16.00
N LEU A 170 14.07 5.75 16.11
CA LEU A 170 14.99 6.25 17.16
C LEU A 170 16.46 5.83 17.02
N SER A 171 16.85 5.24 15.89
CA SER A 171 18.26 4.89 15.62
C SER A 171 19.14 6.08 15.19
N GLU A 172 18.53 7.25 14.97
CA GLU A 172 19.13 8.43 14.31
C GLU A 172 19.67 8.15 12.91
N LEU A 173 19.36 6.98 12.34
CA LEU A 173 19.77 6.60 11.00
C LEU A 173 18.80 7.14 9.96
N THR A 174 19.32 7.35 8.76
CA THR A 174 18.53 7.69 7.57
C THR A 174 18.41 6.47 6.67
N ASP A 175 17.71 6.59 5.55
CA ASP A 175 17.71 5.59 4.46
C ASP A 175 19.12 5.38 3.86
N GLN A 176 20.01 6.37 4.02
CA GLN A 176 21.43 6.30 3.63
C GLN A 176 22.28 5.77 4.79
N MET A 177 22.46 4.45 4.86
CA MET A 177 23.26 3.77 5.89
C MET A 177 24.54 3.12 5.31
N SER A 178 25.68 3.37 5.95
CA SER A 178 26.90 2.60 5.73
C SER A 178 26.73 1.13 6.16
N PHE A 179 27.66 0.25 5.80
CA PHE A 179 27.60 -1.14 6.26
C PHE A 179 27.56 -1.25 7.80
N ALA A 180 28.38 -0.46 8.51
CA ALA A 180 28.38 -0.43 9.96
C ALA A 180 27.05 0.08 10.53
N ASP A 181 26.46 1.08 9.89
CA ASP A 181 25.13 1.59 10.28
C ASP A 181 24.04 0.55 10.05
N ARG A 182 24.09 -0.22 8.96
CA ARG A 182 23.14 -1.31 8.71
C ARG A 182 23.26 -2.43 9.75
N VAL A 183 24.48 -2.76 10.17
CA VAL A 183 24.70 -3.72 11.27
C VAL A 183 24.13 -3.17 12.58
N ARG A 184 24.38 -1.90 12.90
CA ARG A 184 23.81 -1.23 14.07
C ARG A 184 22.29 -1.21 14.02
N ASN A 185 21.73 -0.93 12.85
CA ASN A 185 20.30 -0.89 12.61
C ASN A 185 19.67 -2.27 12.82
N PHE A 186 20.26 -3.31 12.22
CA PHE A 186 19.85 -4.70 12.40
C PHE A 186 19.80 -5.12 13.87
N ILE A 187 20.86 -4.80 14.63
CA ILE A 187 20.90 -5.07 16.08
C ILE A 187 19.77 -4.30 16.79
N SER A 188 19.52 -3.05 16.41
CA SER A 188 18.48 -2.21 17.01
C SER A 188 17.08 -2.80 16.79
N TYR A 189 16.77 -3.30 15.58
CA TYR A 189 15.50 -4.00 15.31
C TYR A 189 15.28 -5.19 16.22
N HIS A 190 16.28 -6.08 16.33
CA HIS A 190 16.16 -7.28 17.16
C HIS A 190 16.04 -6.97 18.66
N LEU A 191 16.74 -5.94 19.14
CA LEU A 191 16.62 -5.49 20.52
C LEU A 191 15.22 -4.91 20.80
N GLN A 192 14.70 -4.11 19.87
CA GLN A 192 13.35 -3.55 19.98
C GLN A 192 12.28 -4.65 19.97
N ASP A 193 12.41 -5.64 19.08
CA ASP A 193 11.49 -6.79 19.02
C ASP A 193 11.54 -7.62 20.30
N HIS A 194 12.74 -7.93 20.79
CA HIS A 194 12.91 -8.67 22.04
C HIS A 194 12.32 -7.92 23.25
N MET A 195 12.52 -6.60 23.30
CA MET A 195 11.96 -5.75 24.35
C MET A 195 10.42 -5.74 24.27
N PHE A 196 9.86 -5.59 23.08
CA PHE A 196 8.42 -5.63 22.89
C PHE A 196 7.83 -6.98 23.30
N GLU A 197 8.37 -8.09 22.81
CA GLU A 197 7.93 -9.45 23.20
C GLU A 197 7.97 -9.63 24.72
N THR A 198 9.03 -9.15 25.37
CA THR A 198 9.18 -9.28 26.83
C THR A 198 8.12 -8.47 27.58
N LEU A 199 7.86 -7.22 27.16
CA LEU A 199 6.84 -6.36 27.78
C LEU A 199 5.41 -6.86 27.48
N TRP A 200 5.21 -7.49 26.32
CA TRP A 200 3.92 -7.99 25.86
C TRP A 200 3.50 -9.32 26.50
N LYS A 201 4.43 -10.13 27.03
CA LYS A 201 4.10 -11.40 27.74
C LYS A 201 3.01 -11.25 28.81
N SER A 202 2.97 -10.11 29.48
CA SER A 202 1.94 -9.81 30.48
C SER A 202 0.53 -9.75 29.88
N TRP A 203 0.42 -9.27 28.64
CA TRP A 203 -0.81 -9.27 27.86
C TRP A 203 -1.18 -10.65 27.37
N ASP A 204 -0.23 -11.47 26.90
CA ASP A 204 -0.55 -12.85 26.48
C ASP A 204 -1.27 -13.64 27.58
N SER A 205 -0.82 -13.47 28.83
CA SER A 205 -1.49 -14.04 30.01
C SER A 205 -2.89 -13.45 30.21
N TYR A 206 -3.05 -12.13 30.09
CA TYR A 206 -4.33 -11.45 30.24
C TYR A 206 -5.34 -11.86 29.16
N TYR A 207 -4.92 -11.91 27.88
CA TYR A 207 -5.74 -12.38 26.76
C TYR A 207 -6.20 -13.82 26.99
N SER A 208 -5.26 -14.68 27.41
CA SER A 208 -5.56 -16.07 27.72
C SER A 208 -6.66 -16.17 28.77
N GLN A 209 -6.60 -15.37 29.84
CA GLN A 209 -7.62 -15.34 30.90
C GLN A 209 -8.95 -14.71 30.44
N ALA A 210 -8.90 -13.61 29.68
CA ALA A 210 -10.10 -12.89 29.25
C ALA A 210 -10.91 -13.65 28.18
N LEU A 211 -10.24 -14.50 27.40
CA LEU A 211 -10.79 -15.24 26.27
C LEU A 211 -11.04 -16.73 26.55
N VAL A 212 -10.78 -17.25 27.77
CA VAL A 212 -11.00 -18.67 28.13
C VAL A 212 -12.40 -19.15 27.71
N ASP A 213 -13.43 -18.32 27.85
CA ASP A 213 -14.82 -18.64 27.46
C ASP A 213 -15.07 -18.71 25.94
N ILE A 214 -14.21 -18.10 25.10
CA ILE A 214 -14.43 -17.97 23.64
C ILE A 214 -13.77 -19.11 22.86
N THR A 215 -12.83 -19.83 23.47
CA THR A 215 -11.98 -20.87 22.85
C THR A 215 -12.72 -22.06 22.19
N MET A 216 -14.06 -22.12 22.24
CA MET A 216 -14.87 -23.21 21.66
C MET A 216 -15.78 -22.81 20.48
N ARG A 217 -15.59 -21.66 19.81
CA ARG A 217 -16.30 -21.39 18.54
C ARG A 217 -15.47 -20.65 17.48
N LYS A 218 -15.02 -21.46 16.51
CA LYS A 218 -14.84 -21.21 15.07
C LYS A 218 -13.79 -20.17 14.60
N LYS A 219 -12.88 -20.72 13.76
CA LYS A 219 -12.08 -20.14 12.67
C LYS A 219 -12.37 -18.66 12.39
N PHE A 220 -11.44 -17.80 12.79
CA PHE A 220 -11.37 -16.42 12.34
C PHE A 220 -10.91 -16.37 10.88
N VAL A 221 -11.77 -15.83 10.01
CA VAL A 221 -11.40 -15.42 8.66
C VAL A 221 -10.74 -14.06 8.81
N GLN A 222 -9.44 -14.01 8.57
CA GLN A 222 -8.64 -12.79 8.65
C GLN A 222 -8.85 -11.99 7.36
N LEU A 223 -9.79 -11.05 7.38
CA LEU A 223 -9.94 -10.05 6.33
C LEU A 223 -8.97 -8.90 6.62
N LEU A 224 -7.92 -8.79 5.82
CA LEU A 224 -7.00 -7.66 5.84
C LEU A 224 -7.62 -6.53 5.00
N VAL A 225 -8.13 -5.49 5.66
CA VAL A 225 -8.47 -4.21 5.03
C VAL A 225 -7.33 -3.24 5.34
N PHE A 226 -6.53 -2.93 4.32
CA PHE A 226 -5.57 -1.84 4.35
C PHE A 226 -6.34 -0.53 4.14
N ASN A 227 -6.26 0.39 5.10
CA ASN A 227 -6.67 1.78 4.88
C ASN A 227 -5.44 2.67 5.04
N TRP A 228 -5.00 3.20 3.90
CA TRP A 228 -4.21 4.42 3.78
C TRP A 228 -5.18 5.58 3.61
N THR A 229 -4.97 6.71 4.30
CA THR A 229 -5.42 8.13 4.06
C THR A 229 -5.44 8.84 5.43
N LEU A 230 -4.84 10.01 5.70
CA LEU A 230 -4.63 11.24 4.93
C LEU A 230 -5.90 11.63 4.15
N THR A 231 -6.90 12.15 4.87
CA THR A 231 -8.04 12.83 4.26
C THR A 231 -7.66 14.26 3.90
N GLU A 232 -7.23 14.46 2.65
CA GLU A 232 -7.68 15.63 1.93
C GLU A 232 -9.15 15.42 1.51
N ILE A 233 -9.86 16.52 1.28
CA ILE A 233 -11.23 16.54 0.77
C ILE A 233 -11.24 15.77 -0.56
N VAL A 234 -11.90 14.61 -0.63
CA VAL A 234 -12.07 13.89 -1.91
C VAL A 234 -13.06 14.68 -2.75
N LEU A 235 -12.54 15.57 -3.58
CA LEU A 235 -13.26 16.14 -4.69
C LEU A 235 -13.49 15.03 -5.72
N SER A 236 -14.71 14.98 -6.29
CA SER A 236 -14.99 14.13 -7.46
C SER A 236 -14.03 14.51 -8.58
N GLY A 237 -13.02 13.67 -8.80
CA GLY A 237 -12.03 13.83 -9.86
C GLY A 237 -12.45 13.17 -11.17
N ASN A 238 -12.01 13.74 -12.29
CA ASN A 238 -12.18 13.22 -13.63
C ASN A 238 -10.95 12.42 -14.06
N VAL A 239 -11.08 11.10 -14.17
CA VAL A 239 -9.98 10.16 -14.37
C VAL A 239 -9.99 9.62 -15.79
N LEU A 240 -8.85 9.69 -16.46
CA LEU A 240 -8.63 9.11 -17.78
C LEU A 240 -7.90 7.78 -17.63
N ILE A 241 -8.41 6.72 -18.24
CA ILE A 241 -7.82 5.38 -18.18
C ILE A 241 -7.16 5.06 -19.52
N TRP A 242 -5.90 4.67 -19.47
CA TRP A 242 -5.14 4.09 -20.58
C TRP A 242 -4.94 2.58 -20.33
N PRO A 243 -5.84 1.73 -20.86
CA PRO A 243 -5.88 0.33 -20.51
C PRO A 243 -4.95 -0.53 -21.39
N THR A 244 -4.58 -1.70 -20.85
CA THR A 244 -4.08 -2.84 -21.62
C THR A 244 -5.15 -3.93 -21.65
N ASP A 245 -5.36 -4.56 -22.80
CA ASP A 245 -6.38 -5.59 -23.01
C ASP A 245 -6.09 -6.91 -22.26
N GLY A 246 -7.06 -7.82 -22.23
CA GLY A 246 -6.89 -9.18 -21.68
C GLY A 246 -6.78 -9.22 -20.15
N SER A 247 -5.78 -9.93 -19.61
CA SER A 247 -5.63 -10.11 -18.17
C SER A 247 -5.29 -8.82 -17.42
N HIS A 248 -4.64 -7.87 -18.08
CA HIS A 248 -4.31 -6.55 -17.52
C HIS A 248 -5.56 -5.69 -17.32
N TRP A 249 -6.56 -5.84 -18.20
CA TRP A 249 -7.85 -5.16 -18.05
C TRP A 249 -8.55 -5.51 -16.75
N LEU A 250 -8.40 -6.74 -16.22
CA LEU A 250 -9.00 -7.12 -14.94
C LEU A 250 -8.47 -6.29 -13.78
N ASN A 251 -7.18 -5.91 -13.81
CA ASN A 251 -6.60 -5.04 -12.80
C ASN A 251 -7.22 -3.63 -12.87
N ILE A 252 -7.21 -3.04 -14.07
CA ILE A 252 -7.77 -1.71 -14.32
C ILE A 252 -9.27 -1.68 -13.98
N LYS A 253 -10.00 -2.75 -14.29
CA LYS A 253 -11.44 -2.88 -14.01
C LYS A 253 -11.72 -2.78 -12.51
N SER A 254 -10.94 -3.45 -11.66
CA SER A 254 -11.10 -3.35 -10.21
C SER A 254 -10.87 -1.92 -9.71
N ILE A 255 -9.85 -1.22 -10.22
CA ILE A 255 -9.57 0.19 -9.85
C ILE A 255 -10.71 1.10 -10.32
N LEU A 256 -11.20 0.87 -11.54
CA LEU A 256 -12.29 1.63 -12.14
C LEU A 256 -13.60 1.48 -11.36
N GLU A 257 -13.94 0.27 -10.90
CA GLU A 257 -15.14 0.02 -10.10
C GLU A 257 -15.10 0.80 -8.78
N GLU A 258 -13.95 0.83 -8.10
CA GLU A 258 -13.73 1.62 -6.88
C GLU A 258 -13.79 3.13 -7.12
N LEU A 259 -13.20 3.61 -8.22
CA LEU A 259 -13.26 5.03 -8.60
C LEU A 259 -14.71 5.48 -8.81
N ILE A 260 -15.50 4.68 -9.52
CA ILE A 260 -16.93 4.96 -9.77
C ILE A 260 -17.72 4.94 -8.46
N GLN A 261 -17.48 3.95 -7.59
CA GLN A 261 -18.15 3.86 -6.29
C GLN A 261 -17.86 5.09 -5.41
N ARG A 262 -16.69 5.70 -5.56
CA ARG A 262 -16.28 6.94 -4.87
C ARG A 262 -16.73 8.22 -5.60
N ASN A 263 -17.61 8.10 -6.59
CA ASN A 263 -18.15 9.19 -7.40
C ASN A 263 -17.11 9.93 -8.26
N HIS A 264 -16.03 9.27 -8.71
CA HIS A 264 -15.16 9.81 -9.74
C HIS A 264 -15.79 9.63 -11.13
N ASN A 265 -15.59 10.62 -12.01
CA ASN A 265 -15.96 10.46 -13.42
C ASN A 265 -14.82 9.71 -14.13
N VAL A 266 -15.12 8.58 -14.79
CA VAL A 266 -14.09 7.74 -15.40
C VAL A 266 -14.31 7.63 -16.90
N THR A 267 -13.26 7.89 -17.68
CA THR A 267 -13.25 7.73 -19.13
C THR A 267 -12.16 6.75 -19.55
N VAL A 268 -12.50 5.73 -20.34
CA VAL A 268 -11.56 4.71 -20.82
C VAL A 268 -11.23 4.95 -22.29
N LEU A 269 -9.93 5.03 -22.59
CA LEU A 269 -9.41 5.10 -23.97
C LEU A 269 -9.25 3.69 -24.54
N ALA A 270 -10.21 3.22 -25.32
CA ALA A 270 -10.16 1.89 -25.92
C ALA A 270 -9.81 1.99 -27.40
N SER A 271 -8.87 1.18 -27.91
CA SER A 271 -8.68 1.12 -29.37
C SER A 271 -9.90 0.49 -30.04
N SER A 272 -10.21 0.87 -31.29
CA SER A 272 -11.29 0.25 -32.07
C SER A 272 -11.10 -1.27 -32.29
N ALA A 273 -9.91 -1.80 -31.99
CA ALA A 273 -9.55 -3.21 -32.12
C ALA A 273 -9.34 -3.92 -30.77
N THR A 274 -9.84 -3.39 -29.63
CA THR A 274 -9.84 -4.12 -28.35
C THR A 274 -10.75 -5.36 -28.41
N LEU A 275 -10.37 -6.40 -27.68
CA LEU A 275 -11.02 -7.70 -27.60
C LEU A 275 -11.92 -7.83 -26.37
N PHE A 276 -11.40 -7.51 -25.18
CA PHE A 276 -12.07 -7.78 -23.90
C PHE A 276 -12.59 -6.52 -23.20
N ILE A 277 -12.15 -5.34 -23.67
CA ILE A 277 -12.64 -4.04 -23.19
C ILE A 277 -13.94 -3.73 -23.92
N ASN A 278 -15.07 -4.03 -23.28
CA ASN A 278 -16.42 -3.84 -23.83
C ASN A 278 -17.08 -2.59 -23.23
N SER A 279 -17.57 -1.69 -24.07
CA SER A 279 -18.51 -0.65 -23.69
C SER A 279 -19.92 -1.24 -23.62
N THR A 280 -20.42 -1.57 -22.42
CA THR A 280 -21.83 -1.89 -22.26
C THR A 280 -22.63 -0.58 -22.10
N PRO A 281 -23.78 -0.42 -22.78
CA PRO A 281 -24.60 0.80 -22.69
C PRO A 281 -25.06 1.15 -21.27
N ASP A 282 -25.18 0.15 -20.39
CA ASP A 282 -25.60 0.31 -18.99
C ASP A 282 -24.45 0.62 -18.04
N SER A 283 -23.22 0.79 -18.52
CA SER A 283 -22.08 1.10 -17.66
C SER A 283 -21.99 2.59 -17.35
N THR A 284 -21.74 2.92 -16.09
CA THR A 284 -21.45 4.28 -15.59
C THR A 284 -20.11 4.85 -16.09
N VAL A 285 -19.48 4.19 -17.07
CA VAL A 285 -18.14 4.43 -17.60
C VAL A 285 -18.24 5.07 -18.96
N ASN A 286 -17.53 6.17 -19.17
CA ASN A 286 -17.41 6.76 -20.49
C ASN A 286 -16.32 6.04 -21.30
N PHE A 287 -16.56 5.80 -22.59
CA PHE A 287 -15.57 5.21 -23.48
C PHE A 287 -15.25 6.18 -24.62
N GLU A 288 -13.97 6.36 -24.89
CA GLU A 288 -13.46 7.10 -26.03
C GLU A 288 -12.67 6.15 -26.92
N GLU A 289 -13.10 6.01 -28.17
CA GLU A 289 -12.47 5.09 -29.11
C GLU A 289 -11.24 5.73 -29.77
N ILE A 290 -10.11 5.04 -29.71
CA ILE A 290 -8.89 5.38 -30.47
C ILE A 290 -8.96 4.64 -31.82
N PRO A 291 -9.04 5.35 -32.95
CA PRO A 291 -9.07 4.71 -34.25
C PRO A 291 -7.70 4.10 -34.58
N VAL A 292 -7.69 2.82 -34.93
CA VAL A 292 -6.49 2.11 -35.39
C VAL A 292 -6.72 1.42 -36.73
N SER A 293 -5.65 1.23 -37.51
CA SER A 293 -5.75 0.67 -38.87
C SER A 293 -5.81 -0.86 -38.93
N TYR A 294 -5.49 -1.56 -37.83
CA TYR A 294 -5.50 -3.02 -37.77
C TYR A 294 -6.84 -3.55 -37.24
N LYS A 295 -7.11 -4.84 -37.50
CA LYS A 295 -8.31 -5.55 -37.05
C LYS A 295 -8.06 -6.30 -35.74
N LYS A 296 -9.14 -6.58 -35.00
CA LYS A 296 -9.14 -7.43 -33.78
C LYS A 296 -8.37 -8.74 -33.96
N SER A 297 -8.52 -9.39 -35.11
CA SER A 297 -7.82 -10.65 -35.46
C SER A 297 -6.29 -10.55 -35.42
N HIS A 298 -5.73 -9.35 -35.59
CA HIS A 298 -4.29 -9.14 -35.48
C HIS A 298 -3.82 -9.18 -34.02
N ILE A 299 -4.63 -8.69 -33.09
CA ILE A 299 -4.38 -8.80 -31.64
C ILE A 299 -4.58 -10.24 -31.18
N ASP A 300 -5.65 -10.92 -31.64
CA ASP A 300 -5.88 -12.33 -31.36
C ASP A 300 -4.67 -13.18 -31.77
N SER A 301 -4.17 -13.00 -32.99
CA SER A 301 -2.98 -13.72 -33.48
C SER A 301 -1.72 -13.39 -32.69
N LEU A 302 -1.55 -12.15 -32.22
CA LEU A 302 -0.41 -11.80 -31.37
C LEU A 302 -0.47 -12.54 -30.02
N ILE A 303 -1.65 -12.62 -29.41
CA ILE A 303 -1.88 -13.35 -28.16
C ILE A 303 -1.60 -14.84 -28.37
N GLU A 304 -2.09 -15.44 -29.46
CA GLU A 304 -1.80 -16.83 -29.82
C GLU A 304 -0.30 -17.08 -29.97
N HIS A 305 0.42 -16.24 -30.71
CA HIS A 305 1.88 -16.37 -30.86
C HIS A 305 2.62 -16.23 -29.53
N MET A 306 2.15 -15.33 -28.64
CA MET A 306 2.70 -15.21 -27.29
C MET A 306 2.50 -16.50 -26.50
N ILE A 307 1.31 -17.10 -26.53
CA ILE A 307 1.01 -18.36 -25.85
C ILE A 307 1.89 -19.49 -26.40
N MET A 308 2.00 -19.62 -27.73
CA MET A 308 2.82 -20.64 -28.39
C MET A 308 4.30 -20.49 -28.07
N LEU A 309 4.82 -19.27 -27.94
CA LEU A 309 6.20 -19.02 -27.51
C LEU A 309 6.49 -19.68 -26.14
N TRP A 310 5.57 -19.53 -25.18
CA TRP A 310 5.73 -20.12 -23.85
C TRP A 310 5.57 -21.65 -23.84
N ILE A 311 4.74 -22.21 -24.71
CA ILE A 311 4.52 -23.66 -24.84
C ILE A 311 5.70 -24.33 -25.56
N ASP A 312 6.08 -23.82 -26.73
CA ASP A 312 7.05 -24.46 -27.63
C ASP A 312 8.50 -24.16 -27.26
N HIS A 313 8.75 -22.99 -26.66
CA HIS A 313 10.11 -22.49 -26.40
C HIS A 313 10.33 -22.18 -24.92
N ARG A 314 9.64 -22.89 -24.00
CA ARG A 314 9.77 -22.70 -22.55
C ARG A 314 11.25 -22.45 -22.16
N PRO A 315 11.56 -21.35 -21.45
CA PRO A 315 12.94 -20.96 -21.21
C PRO A 315 13.63 -21.95 -20.26
N THR A 316 14.57 -22.71 -20.79
CA THR A 316 15.51 -23.56 -20.05
C THR A 316 16.93 -23.03 -20.27
N PRO A 317 17.95 -23.46 -19.49
CA PRO A 317 19.33 -23.05 -19.74
C PRO A 317 19.81 -23.27 -21.19
N LEU A 318 19.26 -24.27 -21.89
CA LEU A 318 19.62 -24.59 -23.28
C LEU A 318 18.79 -23.82 -24.32
N THR A 319 17.55 -23.44 -23.99
CA THR A 319 16.61 -22.77 -24.91
C THR A 319 16.49 -21.26 -24.67
N LEU A 320 17.14 -20.73 -23.63
CA LEU A 320 17.05 -19.34 -23.17
C LEU A 320 17.28 -18.33 -24.32
N TRP A 321 18.33 -18.54 -25.12
CA TRP A 321 18.66 -17.65 -26.22
C TRP A 321 17.61 -17.67 -27.34
N THR A 322 17.14 -18.86 -27.70
CA THR A 322 16.07 -19.03 -28.70
C THR A 322 14.79 -18.36 -28.23
N PHE A 323 14.43 -18.54 -26.95
CA PHE A 323 13.26 -17.89 -26.35
C PHE A 323 13.34 -16.36 -26.47
N TYR A 324 14.43 -15.73 -26.03
CA TYR A 324 14.57 -14.28 -26.13
C TYR A 324 14.67 -13.77 -27.57
N LYS A 325 15.24 -14.55 -28.49
CA LYS A 325 15.27 -14.20 -29.91
C LYS A 325 13.86 -14.16 -30.51
N GLU A 326 13.03 -15.16 -30.24
CA GLU A 326 11.64 -15.19 -30.73
C GLU A 326 10.75 -14.17 -29.98
N LEU A 327 10.98 -13.96 -28.68
CA LEU A 327 10.34 -12.89 -27.92
C LEU A 327 10.63 -11.51 -28.52
N GLY A 328 11.87 -11.25 -28.96
CA GLY A 328 12.24 -10.00 -29.61
C GLY A 328 11.42 -9.71 -30.87
N LYS A 329 11.17 -10.71 -31.72
CA LYS A 329 10.32 -10.56 -32.92
C LYS A 329 8.86 -10.26 -32.56
N LEU A 330 8.36 -10.89 -31.50
CA LEU A 330 7.02 -10.65 -30.99
C LEU A 330 6.89 -9.22 -30.44
N LEU A 331 7.90 -8.77 -29.68
CA LEU A 331 7.96 -7.41 -29.14
C LEU A 331 8.05 -6.36 -30.24
N GLU A 332 8.77 -6.59 -31.33
CA GLU A 332 8.80 -5.68 -32.48
C GLU A 332 7.39 -5.47 -33.08
N THR A 333 6.62 -6.56 -33.23
CA THR A 333 5.23 -6.49 -33.70
C THR A 333 4.35 -5.76 -32.69
N PHE A 334 4.51 -6.07 -31.40
CA PHE A 334 3.81 -5.39 -30.31
C PHE A 334 4.11 -3.89 -30.28
N PHE A 335 5.36 -3.47 -30.44
CA PHE A 335 5.74 -2.06 -30.46
C PHE A 335 5.15 -1.32 -31.65
N ARG A 336 5.14 -1.94 -32.85
CA ARG A 336 4.45 -1.35 -34.01
C ARG A 336 2.96 -1.12 -33.75
N ILE A 337 2.28 -2.04 -33.08
CA ILE A 337 0.88 -1.88 -32.68
C ILE A 337 0.73 -0.70 -31.73
N ASN A 338 1.56 -0.61 -30.70
CA ASN A 338 1.54 0.49 -29.73
C ASN A 338 1.82 1.86 -30.38
N VAL A 339 2.76 1.93 -31.34
CA VAL A 339 3.00 3.15 -32.13
C VAL A 339 1.75 3.56 -32.91
N GLN A 340 1.00 2.62 -33.48
CA GLN A 340 -0.26 2.94 -34.17
C GLN A 340 -1.35 3.42 -33.21
N ILE A 341 -1.44 2.85 -32.00
CA ILE A 341 -2.34 3.33 -30.96
C ILE A 341 -1.95 4.76 -30.55
N CYS A 342 -0.66 5.01 -30.29
CA CYS A 342 -0.12 6.34 -30.02
C CYS A 342 -0.48 7.35 -31.12
N ASP A 343 -0.20 7.01 -32.38
CA ASP A 343 -0.46 7.90 -33.51
C ASP A 343 -1.96 8.13 -33.72
N GLY A 344 -2.80 7.14 -33.45
CA GLY A 344 -4.27 7.23 -33.54
C GLY A 344 -4.88 8.28 -32.61
N ILE A 345 -4.23 8.57 -31.49
CA ILE A 345 -4.61 9.64 -30.57
C ILE A 345 -3.81 10.92 -30.81
N LEU A 346 -2.48 10.86 -30.82
CA LEU A 346 -1.59 12.03 -30.89
C LEU A 346 -1.72 12.80 -32.21
N ASN A 347 -1.98 12.10 -33.32
CA ASN A 347 -2.18 12.74 -34.64
C ASN A 347 -3.67 13.04 -34.93
N ASN A 348 -4.57 12.81 -33.97
CA ASN A 348 -5.99 13.10 -34.11
C ASN A 348 -6.35 14.39 -33.36
N PRO A 349 -6.31 15.57 -34.03
CA PRO A 349 -6.51 16.85 -33.37
C PRO A 349 -7.92 17.00 -32.79
N LYS A 350 -8.92 16.32 -33.36
CA LYS A 350 -10.29 16.34 -32.86
C LYS A 350 -10.40 15.60 -31.53
N LEU A 351 -9.81 14.41 -31.43
CA LEU A 351 -9.80 13.62 -30.20
C LEU A 351 -8.96 14.31 -29.11
N MET A 352 -7.76 14.78 -29.45
CA MET A 352 -6.92 15.52 -28.49
C MET A 352 -7.60 16.78 -27.96
N ALA A 353 -8.25 17.57 -28.82
CA ALA A 353 -9.00 18.75 -28.38
C ALA A 353 -10.19 18.38 -27.47
N LYS A 354 -10.86 17.24 -27.75
CA LYS A 354 -11.93 16.72 -26.89
C LYS A 354 -11.41 16.34 -25.50
N LEU A 355 -10.28 15.62 -25.44
CA LEU A 355 -9.66 15.21 -24.18
C LEU A 355 -9.13 16.40 -23.37
N GLN A 356 -8.55 17.40 -24.03
CA GLN A 356 -8.14 18.65 -23.39
C GLN A 356 -9.33 19.41 -22.80
N LYS A 357 -10.44 19.49 -23.54
CA LYS A 357 -11.66 20.16 -23.06
C LYS A 357 -12.30 19.43 -21.88
N ALA A 358 -12.19 18.10 -21.83
CA ALA A 358 -12.74 17.28 -20.75
C ALA A 358 -12.08 17.55 -19.39
N SER A 359 -10.90 18.18 -19.34
CA SER A 359 -10.22 18.60 -18.09
C SER A 359 -10.05 17.44 -17.10
N PHE A 360 -9.30 16.42 -17.49
CA PHE A 360 -8.97 15.29 -16.61
C PHE A 360 -7.97 15.72 -15.53
N ASP A 361 -8.11 15.16 -14.33
CA ASP A 361 -7.23 15.46 -13.19
C ASP A 361 -6.01 14.53 -13.15
N VAL A 362 -6.17 13.29 -13.62
CA VAL A 362 -5.12 12.26 -13.61
C VAL A 362 -5.37 11.22 -14.69
N LEU A 363 -4.28 10.68 -15.25
CA LEU A 363 -4.31 9.52 -16.14
C LEU A 363 -3.82 8.26 -15.41
N VAL A 364 -4.62 7.20 -15.38
CA VAL A 364 -4.19 5.89 -14.86
C VAL A 364 -3.89 4.98 -16.05
N ALA A 365 -2.66 4.51 -16.15
CA ALA A 365 -2.19 3.69 -17.27
C ALA A 365 -1.71 2.31 -16.81
N ASP A 366 -1.91 1.30 -17.63
CA ASP A 366 -1.11 0.09 -17.56
C ASP A 366 0.11 0.24 -18.50
N PRO A 367 1.36 0.15 -18.01
CA PRO A 367 2.54 0.45 -18.82
C PRO A 367 2.87 -0.61 -19.87
N VAL A 368 2.13 -1.73 -19.94
CA VAL A 368 2.31 -2.72 -21.02
C VAL A 368 1.87 -2.14 -22.35
N THR A 369 0.70 -1.47 -22.41
CA THR A 369 0.34 -0.65 -23.57
C THR A 369 1.00 0.72 -23.43
N ILE A 370 2.01 0.96 -24.24
CA ILE A 370 2.82 2.18 -24.23
C ILE A 370 1.98 3.35 -24.76
N CYS A 371 2.33 4.59 -24.39
CA CYS A 371 1.75 5.91 -24.75
C CYS A 371 0.93 6.63 -23.68
N GLY A 372 0.43 5.97 -22.64
CA GLY A 372 -0.42 6.62 -21.65
C GLY A 372 0.26 7.85 -21.01
N ASP A 373 1.54 7.73 -20.73
CA ASP A 373 2.43 8.80 -20.27
C ASP A 373 2.62 9.92 -21.30
N LEU A 374 2.85 9.60 -22.58
CA LEU A 374 2.96 10.62 -23.63
C LEU A 374 1.68 11.42 -23.79
N VAL A 375 0.53 10.75 -23.73
CA VAL A 375 -0.79 11.38 -23.76
C VAL A 375 -0.96 12.28 -22.54
N ALA A 376 -0.62 11.81 -21.33
CA ALA A 376 -0.67 12.61 -20.11
C ALA A 376 0.20 13.87 -20.21
N VAL A 377 1.44 13.75 -20.70
CA VAL A 377 2.36 14.88 -20.93
C VAL A 377 1.78 15.88 -21.93
N LYS A 378 1.13 15.42 -23.00
CA LYS A 378 0.48 16.30 -23.99
C LYS A 378 -0.79 16.97 -23.46
N LEU A 379 -1.48 16.34 -22.52
CA LEU A 379 -2.64 16.90 -21.83
C LEU A 379 -2.24 17.82 -20.66
N GLY A 380 -1.00 17.71 -20.17
CA GLY A 380 -0.49 18.48 -19.03
C GLY A 380 -1.01 17.99 -17.68
N ILE A 381 -1.30 16.70 -17.55
CA ILE A 381 -1.89 16.09 -16.35
C ILE A 381 -0.92 15.07 -15.73
N PRO A 382 -0.97 14.85 -14.40
CA PRO A 382 -0.20 13.77 -13.78
C PRO A 382 -0.70 12.41 -14.27
N PHE A 383 0.16 11.40 -14.18
CA PHE A 383 -0.22 10.03 -14.49
C PHE A 383 0.29 9.05 -13.44
N VAL A 384 -0.47 7.97 -13.30
CA VAL A 384 -0.23 6.88 -12.37
C VAL A 384 -0.15 5.60 -13.18
N TYR A 385 0.90 4.81 -12.97
CA TYR A 385 0.93 3.47 -13.53
C TYR A 385 0.35 2.45 -12.59
N THR A 386 -0.39 1.50 -13.14
CA THR A 386 -0.73 0.27 -12.46
C THR A 386 -0.28 -0.93 -13.26
N LEU A 387 0.50 -1.79 -12.62
CA LEU A 387 1.10 -2.95 -13.23
C LEU A 387 1.02 -4.12 -12.26
N ARG A 388 0.80 -5.32 -12.79
CA ARG A 388 0.84 -6.55 -11.99
C ARG A 388 2.28 -7.00 -11.73
N PHE A 389 3.07 -7.12 -12.80
CA PHE A 389 4.50 -7.38 -12.74
C PHE A 389 5.17 -7.01 -14.07
N SER A 390 6.49 -6.78 -14.04
CA SER A 390 7.34 -6.84 -15.23
C SER A 390 8.35 -7.98 -15.10
N PRO A 391 8.94 -8.48 -16.20
CA PRO A 391 10.03 -9.45 -16.14
C PRO A 391 11.16 -8.98 -15.21
N ALA A 392 11.68 -9.88 -14.38
CA ALA A 392 12.63 -9.56 -13.29
C ALA A 392 12.23 -8.36 -12.41
N SER A 393 10.93 -8.03 -12.34
CA SER A 393 10.43 -6.86 -11.64
C SER A 393 11.19 -5.57 -11.98
N THR A 394 11.64 -5.43 -13.23
CA THR A 394 12.48 -4.31 -13.71
C THR A 394 11.79 -2.97 -13.50
N VAL A 395 10.54 -2.82 -13.95
CA VAL A 395 9.77 -1.58 -13.79
C VAL A 395 9.51 -1.29 -12.32
N GLU A 396 9.17 -2.30 -11.53
CA GLU A 396 8.89 -2.18 -10.11
C GLU A 396 10.13 -1.77 -9.31
N ARG A 397 11.32 -2.31 -9.63
CA ARG A 397 12.59 -1.97 -8.96
C ARG A 397 13.11 -0.61 -9.38
N HIS A 398 13.15 -0.34 -10.69
CA HIS A 398 13.81 0.86 -11.23
C HIS A 398 12.89 2.07 -11.21
N CYS A 399 11.59 1.90 -11.45
CA CYS A 399 10.63 3.00 -11.49
C CYS A 399 9.80 3.04 -10.19
N GLY A 400 9.26 1.90 -9.76
CA GLY A 400 8.50 1.79 -8.51
C GLY A 400 9.36 1.78 -7.24
N GLN A 401 10.69 1.77 -7.33
CA GLN A 401 11.62 1.69 -6.18
C GLN A 401 11.35 0.58 -5.19
N ILE A 402 10.69 -0.49 -5.62
CA ILE A 402 10.38 -1.58 -4.72
C ILE A 402 11.67 -2.33 -4.42
N PRO A 403 12.09 -2.43 -3.15
CA PRO A 403 13.27 -3.17 -2.79
C PRO A 403 13.05 -4.64 -3.17
N ALA A 404 13.90 -5.15 -4.07
CA ALA A 404 13.94 -6.56 -4.42
C ALA A 404 15.34 -7.11 -4.12
N PRO A 405 15.65 -7.45 -2.86
CA PRO A 405 16.90 -8.11 -2.51
C PRO A 405 17.02 -9.41 -3.30
N VAL A 406 17.93 -9.43 -4.28
CA VAL A 406 18.10 -10.56 -5.21
C VAL A 406 18.43 -11.89 -4.53
N ALA A 407 18.86 -11.85 -3.27
CA ALA A 407 19.08 -13.04 -2.46
C ALA A 407 17.78 -13.69 -1.98
N TYR A 408 16.67 -12.97 -1.81
CA TYR A 408 15.44 -13.47 -1.17
C TYR A 408 14.16 -13.22 -2.00
N VAL A 409 14.20 -12.29 -2.95
CA VAL A 409 13.08 -11.99 -3.85
C VAL A 409 13.35 -12.60 -5.21
N PRO A 410 12.64 -13.67 -5.60
CA PRO A 410 12.82 -14.30 -6.89
C PRO A 410 12.48 -13.31 -8.01
N ALA A 411 13.33 -13.24 -9.04
CA ALA A 411 13.03 -12.45 -10.22
C ALA A 411 11.72 -12.95 -10.85
N ALA A 412 10.80 -12.04 -11.19
CA ALA A 412 9.57 -12.44 -11.86
C ALA A 412 9.90 -13.26 -13.13
N LEU A 413 9.13 -14.34 -13.34
CA LEU A 413 9.32 -15.34 -14.41
C LEU A 413 10.57 -16.24 -14.30
N SER A 414 11.29 -16.23 -13.18
CA SER A 414 12.47 -17.10 -12.97
C SER A 414 12.17 -18.55 -12.57
N GLU A 415 10.89 -18.86 -12.30
CA GLU A 415 10.41 -20.11 -11.67
C GLU A 415 10.95 -20.37 -10.24
N LEU A 416 11.64 -19.39 -9.65
CA LEU A 416 12.14 -19.48 -8.27
C LEU A 416 11.08 -19.03 -7.27
N THR A 417 11.17 -19.54 -6.04
CA THR A 417 10.32 -19.14 -4.90
C THR A 417 11.10 -18.24 -3.94
N ASP A 418 10.45 -17.77 -2.87
CA ASP A 418 11.10 -17.09 -1.75
C ASP A 418 12.05 -18.02 -0.96
N GLN A 419 11.87 -19.34 -1.09
CA GLN A 419 12.70 -20.37 -0.49
C GLN A 419 13.75 -20.90 -1.49
N MET A 420 14.85 -20.16 -1.65
CA MET A 420 15.96 -20.54 -2.54
C MET A 420 17.16 -21.14 -1.79
N THR A 421 17.72 -22.22 -2.36
CA THR A 421 19.06 -22.73 -2.03
C THR A 421 20.15 -21.73 -2.45
N PHE A 422 21.39 -21.94 -1.98
CA PHE A 422 22.51 -21.07 -2.35
C PHE A 422 22.70 -20.96 -3.88
N GLY A 423 22.65 -22.08 -4.61
CA GLY A 423 22.79 -22.08 -6.07
C GLY A 423 21.66 -21.32 -6.77
N GLU A 424 20.43 -21.46 -6.29
CA GLU A 424 19.28 -20.72 -6.81
C GLU A 424 19.38 -19.22 -6.55
N ARG A 425 19.94 -18.81 -5.41
CA ARG A 425 20.21 -17.38 -5.13
C ARG A 425 21.25 -16.80 -6.06
N VAL A 426 22.29 -17.56 -6.40
CA VAL A 426 23.30 -17.16 -7.40
C VAL A 426 22.65 -17.03 -8.78
N LYS A 427 21.84 -18.01 -9.20
CA LYS A 427 21.06 -17.94 -10.45
C LYS A 427 20.15 -16.71 -10.47
N ASN A 428 19.43 -16.46 -9.39
CA ASN A 428 18.53 -15.31 -9.25
C ASN A 428 19.29 -13.99 -9.40
N THR A 429 20.42 -13.86 -8.68
CA THR A 429 21.30 -12.69 -8.72
C THR A 429 21.80 -12.37 -10.13
N ILE A 430 22.16 -13.39 -10.93
CA ILE A 430 22.59 -13.22 -12.32
C ILE A 430 21.40 -12.88 -13.23
N SER A 431 20.21 -13.41 -12.94
CA SER A 431 19.03 -13.26 -13.79
C SER A 431 18.51 -11.82 -13.87
N TYR A 432 18.61 -11.05 -12.78
CA TYR A 432 18.18 -9.64 -12.73
C TYR A 432 18.90 -8.75 -13.77
N PRO A 433 20.23 -8.59 -13.75
CA PRO A 433 20.93 -7.75 -14.71
C PRO A 433 20.86 -8.29 -16.15
N LEU A 434 20.78 -9.62 -16.32
CA LEU A 434 20.61 -10.23 -17.64
C LEU A 434 19.26 -9.84 -18.26
N GLN A 435 18.18 -9.97 -17.51
CA GLN A 435 16.86 -9.57 -17.97
C GLN A 435 16.77 -8.06 -18.19
N ASP A 436 17.32 -7.25 -17.28
CA ASP A 436 17.39 -5.79 -17.46
C ASP A 436 18.06 -5.43 -18.79
N TYR A 437 19.22 -6.03 -19.09
CA TYR A 437 19.93 -5.80 -20.35
C TYR A 437 19.09 -6.22 -21.58
N ILE A 438 18.50 -7.41 -21.54
CA ILE A 438 17.70 -7.93 -22.66
C ILE A 438 16.50 -7.03 -22.93
N PHE A 439 15.70 -6.71 -21.90
CA PHE A 439 14.52 -5.87 -22.07
C PHE A 439 14.88 -4.42 -22.47
N GLN A 440 15.96 -3.86 -21.92
CA GLN A 440 16.48 -2.55 -22.36
C GLN A 440 16.88 -2.55 -23.84
N SER A 441 17.44 -3.66 -24.34
CA SER A 441 17.85 -3.74 -25.74
C SER A 441 16.68 -3.62 -26.73
N TYR A 442 15.46 -3.94 -26.29
CA TYR A 442 14.25 -3.82 -27.11
C TYR A 442 13.66 -2.39 -27.11
N TRP A 443 14.02 -1.55 -26.15
CA TRP A 443 13.40 -0.21 -25.97
C TRP A 443 13.95 0.89 -26.88
N GLY A 444 15.04 0.66 -27.62
CA GLY A 444 15.75 1.73 -28.36
C GLY A 444 14.91 2.47 -29.41
N GLU A 445 13.91 1.84 -30.02
CA GLU A 445 13.04 2.49 -31.02
C GLU A 445 12.11 3.55 -30.40
N TRP A 446 11.73 3.36 -29.14
CA TRP A 446 10.85 4.27 -28.43
C TRP A 446 11.55 5.57 -28.02
N ASP A 447 12.86 5.55 -27.74
CA ASP A 447 13.65 6.78 -27.49
C ASP A 447 13.49 7.77 -28.66
N SER A 448 13.60 7.25 -29.88
CA SER A 448 13.42 8.02 -31.11
C SER A 448 11.98 8.52 -31.26
N TYR A 449 10.99 7.66 -30.99
CA TYR A 449 9.58 8.02 -31.08
C TYR A 449 9.19 9.12 -30.07
N TYR A 450 9.58 8.98 -28.80
CA TYR A 450 9.35 9.97 -27.74
C TYR A 450 9.99 11.31 -28.09
N SER A 451 11.25 11.27 -28.57
CA SER A 451 11.97 12.47 -29.00
C SER A 451 11.25 13.20 -30.14
N LYS A 452 10.72 12.45 -31.11
CA LYS A 452 9.94 12.99 -32.23
C LYS A 452 8.64 13.64 -31.76
N VAL A 453 7.88 12.97 -30.88
CA VAL A 453 6.58 13.48 -30.38
C VAL A 453 6.76 14.72 -29.51
N LEU A 454 7.79 14.76 -28.68
CA LEU A 454 8.02 15.84 -27.71
C LEU A 454 8.91 16.97 -28.27
N GLY A 455 9.53 16.78 -29.43
CA GLY A 455 10.35 17.81 -30.10
C GLY A 455 11.67 18.13 -29.39
N LYS A 456 12.12 17.25 -28.48
CA LYS A 456 13.37 17.37 -27.72
C LYS A 456 14.00 15.98 -27.55
N SER A 457 15.34 15.90 -27.53
CA SER A 457 16.04 14.62 -27.35
C SER A 457 15.73 14.05 -25.96
N LEU A 458 15.00 12.96 -25.91
CA LEU A 458 14.59 12.27 -24.69
C LEU A 458 14.81 10.78 -24.87
N LYS A 459 15.41 10.16 -23.85
CA LYS A 459 15.39 8.71 -23.70
C LYS A 459 14.10 8.33 -22.98
N VAL A 460 13.52 7.18 -23.28
CA VAL A 460 12.36 6.58 -22.59
C VAL A 460 12.60 6.45 -21.08
N SER A 461 13.86 6.44 -20.65
CA SER A 461 14.23 6.63 -19.25
C SER A 461 13.80 7.98 -18.63
N PHE A 462 12.96 8.77 -19.31
CA PHE A 462 12.33 10.01 -18.82
C PHE A 462 11.07 9.76 -17.98
N ILE A 463 10.57 8.53 -17.92
CA ILE A 463 9.34 8.18 -17.20
C ILE A 463 9.65 8.00 -15.70
N ASN A 464 10.17 9.05 -15.06
CA ASN A 464 10.57 9.06 -13.65
C ASN A 464 9.63 9.87 -12.75
N ASP A 465 8.66 10.59 -13.33
CA ASP A 465 7.70 11.40 -12.56
C ASP A 465 6.35 10.67 -12.34
N ALA A 466 6.24 9.41 -12.77
CA ALA A 466 5.05 8.59 -12.59
C ALA A 466 4.93 8.13 -11.13
N THR A 467 3.73 8.21 -10.56
CA THR A 467 3.40 7.47 -9.33
C THR A 467 3.04 6.04 -9.72
N PHE A 468 3.63 5.04 -9.05
CA PHE A 468 3.32 3.62 -9.32
C PHE A 468 2.39 3.06 -8.24
N VAL A 469 1.32 2.39 -8.69
CA VAL A 469 0.36 1.65 -7.85
C VAL A 469 0.33 0.20 -8.31
N LEU A 470 1.00 -0.70 -7.57
CA LEU A 470 0.99 -2.12 -7.90
C LEU A 470 -0.27 -2.81 -7.38
N SER A 471 -1.04 -3.39 -8.30
CA SER A 471 -2.20 -4.17 -7.91
C SER A 471 -1.78 -5.51 -7.32
N ASN A 472 -2.08 -5.72 -6.04
CA ASN A 472 -1.76 -6.88 -5.18
C ASN A 472 -0.50 -6.77 -4.31
N SER A 473 0.17 -5.62 -4.25
CA SER A 473 1.26 -5.40 -3.29
C SER A 473 1.22 -3.96 -2.78
N TYR A 474 1.18 -3.79 -1.46
CA TYR A 474 0.94 -2.54 -0.72
C TYR A 474 2.05 -1.47 -0.82
N HIS A 475 2.82 -1.45 -1.91
CA HIS A 475 3.89 -0.50 -2.11
C HIS A 475 3.52 0.50 -3.21
N GLU A 476 3.24 1.73 -2.79
CA GLU A 476 3.42 2.92 -3.61
C GLU A 476 4.91 3.26 -3.61
N GLY A 477 5.46 3.57 -4.78
CA GLY A 477 6.84 4.01 -4.88
C GLY A 477 7.04 5.06 -5.97
N PHE A 478 7.97 5.97 -5.69
CA PHE A 478 8.34 7.10 -6.54
C PHE A 478 9.72 6.85 -7.13
N CYS A 479 9.94 7.12 -8.42
CA CYS A 479 11.22 6.90 -9.10
C CYS A 479 12.25 8.03 -8.86
N PRO A 480 13.44 7.79 -8.28
CA PRO A 480 14.56 8.70 -8.21
C PRO A 480 15.69 8.16 -9.09
N ILE A 481 15.47 8.12 -10.41
CA ILE A 481 16.56 8.05 -11.37
C ILE A 481 16.52 9.31 -12.24
N ALA A 482 16.86 10.47 -11.66
CA ALA A 482 17.70 11.50 -12.28
C ALA A 482 17.60 12.83 -11.52
N GLN A 483 18.61 13.12 -10.71
CA GLN A 483 19.10 14.50 -10.63
C GLN A 483 19.63 14.89 -12.02
N THR A 484 18.79 15.45 -12.88
CA THR A 484 19.27 16.32 -13.96
C THR A 484 18.22 17.37 -14.31
N LYS A 485 18.35 18.51 -13.61
CA LYS A 485 17.86 19.86 -13.90
C LYS A 485 16.86 20.01 -15.06
N LEU A 486 15.59 20.22 -14.70
CA LEU A 486 14.68 21.07 -15.48
C LEU A 486 14.94 22.53 -15.08
N LYS A 487 15.62 23.26 -15.97
CA LYS A 487 15.44 24.70 -16.20
C LYS A 487 15.08 24.88 -17.66
#